data_AF-A0A3D2AIQ5-F1
#
_entry.id   AF-A0A3D2AIQ5-F1
#
_cell.length_a   1.000
_cell.length_b   1.000
_cell.length_c   1.000
_cell.angle_alpha   90.00
_cell.angle_beta   90.00
_cell.angle_gamma   90.00
#
_symmetry.space_group_name_H-M   'P 1'
#
loop_
_entity.id
_entity.type
_entity.pdbx_description
1 polymer ?
#
loop_
_entity_poly.entity_id
_entity_poly.type
_entity_poly.pdbx_seq_one_letter_code
_entity_poly.pdbx_strand_id
1 'polypeptide(L)'
;MIASDKTLEHEFMHWQCLSRLFGARQAAGYPLDEAKPLVCYGADGDTGVELTILILKRELDHLVAQYKHNVIKTRDPIERFEWVVKQLSSDYYQKAESFQSTMTALCPVEAPYAQKLLAEGECRMVFRARGDGYLVPAKVTQLAADDVRAQFTQLHNFHFNHKQPQPHVILGFEPMWEQAHKIAAEPEPEPEQN
;
A
#
# COMPACT_ATOMS: atom_id res chain seq x y z
N MET A 1 7.57 -33.36 -9.80
CA MET A 1 7.39 -32.52 -8.60
C MET A 1 8.03 -31.18 -8.89
N ILE A 2 7.24 -30.16 -9.18
CA ILE A 2 7.76 -28.78 -9.30
C ILE A 2 7.24 -28.06 -8.07
N ALA A 3 8.04 -28.04 -7.01
CA ALA A 3 7.84 -27.06 -5.96
C ALA A 3 8.14 -25.71 -6.61
N SER A 4 7.11 -24.88 -6.79
CA SER A 4 7.29 -23.48 -7.12
C SER A 4 8.01 -22.86 -5.94
N ASP A 5 9.32 -22.58 -6.06
CA ASP A 5 10.03 -21.72 -5.12
C ASP A 5 9.39 -20.33 -5.24
N LYS A 6 8.35 -20.08 -4.44
CA LYS A 6 7.70 -18.78 -4.39
C LYS A 6 8.59 -17.88 -3.54
N THR A 7 9.10 -16.82 -4.17
CA THR A 7 9.86 -15.79 -3.46
C THR A 7 9.00 -15.12 -2.41
N LEU A 8 9.62 -14.55 -1.37
CA LEU A 8 8.91 -13.81 -0.33
C LEU A 8 8.08 -12.65 -0.89
N GLU A 9 8.57 -11.97 -1.93
CA GLU A 9 7.82 -10.96 -2.69
C GLU A 9 6.49 -11.51 -3.20
N HIS A 10 6.52 -12.68 -3.84
CA HIS A 10 5.32 -13.27 -4.44
C HIS A 10 4.30 -13.66 -3.37
N GLU A 11 4.75 -14.19 -2.23
CA GLU A 11 3.89 -14.49 -1.09
C GLU A 11 3.29 -13.24 -0.45
N PHE A 12 4.10 -12.19 -0.25
CA PHE A 12 3.64 -10.89 0.24
C PHE A 12 2.60 -10.27 -0.69
N MET A 13 2.85 -10.25 -1.99
CA MET A 13 1.90 -9.67 -2.96
C MET A 13 0.60 -10.45 -3.03
N HIS A 14 0.66 -11.78 -2.92
CA HIS A 14 -0.54 -12.60 -2.82
C HIS A 14 -1.35 -12.26 -1.55
N TRP A 15 -0.68 -12.16 -0.41
CA TRP A 15 -1.29 -11.78 0.86
C TRP A 15 -1.95 -10.38 0.80
N GLN A 16 -1.26 -9.39 0.24
CA GLN A 16 -1.80 -8.05 0.02
C GLN A 16 -3.01 -8.04 -0.91
N CYS A 17 -2.96 -8.78 -2.02
CA CYS A 17 -4.08 -8.86 -2.97
C CYS A 17 -5.32 -9.50 -2.34
N LEU A 18 -5.14 -10.56 -1.55
CA LEU A 18 -6.25 -11.22 -0.85
C LEU A 18 -6.91 -10.28 0.16
N SER A 19 -6.12 -9.59 1.01
CA SER A 19 -6.69 -8.62 1.97
C SER A 19 -7.42 -7.49 1.24
N ARG A 20 -6.83 -6.92 0.19
CA ARG A 20 -7.44 -5.80 -0.54
C ARG A 20 -8.70 -6.20 -1.31
N LEU A 21 -8.75 -7.42 -1.86
CA LEU A 21 -9.97 -7.95 -2.47
C LEU A 21 -11.08 -8.13 -1.44
N PHE A 22 -10.72 -8.65 -0.25
CA PHE A 22 -11.65 -8.75 0.85
C PHE A 22 -12.14 -7.36 1.29
N GLY A 23 -11.25 -6.38 1.46
CA GLY A 23 -11.61 -5.01 1.78
C GLY A 23 -12.55 -4.37 0.75
N ALA A 24 -12.27 -4.57 -0.54
CA ALA A 24 -13.12 -4.13 -1.64
C ALA A 24 -14.54 -4.70 -1.56
N ARG A 25 -14.68 -6.00 -1.26
CA ARG A 25 -15.97 -6.70 -1.28
C ARG A 25 -16.75 -6.60 0.03
N GLN A 26 -16.07 -6.56 1.18
CA GLN A 26 -16.68 -6.76 2.50
C GLN A 26 -16.50 -5.56 3.44
N ALA A 27 -15.58 -4.64 3.15
CA ALA A 27 -15.31 -3.45 3.98
C ALA A 27 -15.57 -2.14 3.22
N ALA A 28 -16.52 -2.15 2.28
CA ALA A 28 -16.86 -1.00 1.43
C ALA A 28 -15.66 -0.36 0.72
N GLY A 29 -14.59 -1.11 0.44
CA GLY A 29 -13.38 -0.59 -0.22
C GLY A 29 -12.42 0.19 0.66
N TYR A 30 -12.66 0.27 1.97
CA TYR A 30 -11.69 0.88 2.89
C TYR A 30 -10.47 -0.02 3.09
N PRO A 31 -9.26 0.56 3.22
CA PRO A 31 -8.04 -0.20 3.50
C PRO A 31 -8.11 -0.83 4.90
N LEU A 32 -7.80 -2.12 4.95
CA LEU A 32 -7.62 -2.89 6.18
C LEU A 32 -6.21 -2.69 6.75
N ASP A 33 -5.96 -3.26 7.93
CA ASP A 33 -4.68 -3.15 8.65
C ASP A 33 -3.50 -3.70 7.81
N GLU A 34 -3.74 -4.71 6.96
CA GLU A 34 -2.70 -5.20 6.04
C GLU A 34 -2.22 -4.13 5.06
N ALA A 35 -3.03 -3.11 4.76
CA ALA A 35 -2.62 -2.00 3.90
C ALA A 35 -2.01 -0.82 4.68
N LYS A 36 -1.91 -0.93 6.01
CA LYS A 36 -1.47 0.14 6.92
C LYS A 36 -0.29 -0.30 7.80
N PRO A 37 0.88 -0.58 7.23
CA PRO A 37 2.06 -0.92 8.02
C PRO A 37 2.48 0.24 8.92
N LEU A 38 3.13 -0.11 10.03
CA LEU A 38 4.01 0.81 10.73
C LEU A 38 5.29 0.97 9.90
N VAL A 39 5.53 2.19 9.42
CA VAL A 39 6.75 2.53 8.66
C VAL A 39 7.75 3.17 9.63
N CYS A 40 8.73 2.38 10.06
CA CYS A 40 9.77 2.83 10.97
C CYS A 40 10.82 3.67 10.26
N TYR A 41 11.34 4.70 10.94
CA TYR A 41 12.35 5.60 10.39
C TYR A 41 13.73 4.94 10.39
N GLY A 42 14.39 4.87 9.24
CA GLY A 42 15.69 4.19 9.10
C GLY A 42 15.57 2.66 9.04
N ALA A 43 16.68 1.99 8.73
CA ALA A 43 16.74 0.53 8.57
C ALA A 43 16.48 -0.22 9.89
N ASP A 44 17.04 0.27 10.99
CA ASP A 44 16.95 -0.36 12.33
C ASP A 44 15.96 0.35 13.27
N GLY A 45 15.15 1.26 12.75
CA GLY A 45 14.26 2.09 13.55
C GLY A 45 13.20 1.29 14.31
N ASP A 46 12.92 1.68 15.54
CA ASP A 46 11.87 1.16 16.42
C ASP A 46 10.62 2.06 16.47
N THR A 47 10.78 3.34 16.13
CA THR A 47 9.71 4.33 16.02
C THR A 47 9.34 4.58 14.56
N GLY A 48 8.06 4.86 14.33
CA GLY A 48 7.52 5.01 12.98
C GLY A 48 6.21 5.76 12.92
N VAL A 49 5.60 5.73 11.73
CA VAL A 49 4.26 6.25 11.48
C VAL A 49 3.45 5.20 10.73
N GLU A 50 2.17 5.05 11.06
CA GLU A 50 1.27 4.21 10.27
C GLU A 50 0.89 4.95 8.98
N LEU A 51 1.13 4.31 7.83
CA LEU A 51 0.79 4.88 6.52
C LEU A 51 -0.13 3.95 5.75
N THR A 52 -1.15 4.50 5.09
CA THR A 52 -1.91 3.74 4.09
C THR A 52 -1.05 3.57 2.84
N ILE A 53 -0.63 2.34 2.58
CA ILE A 53 0.21 1.97 1.45
C ILE A 53 -0.65 1.49 0.28
N LEU A 54 -0.31 1.96 -0.91
CA LEU A 54 -0.89 1.51 -2.17
C LEU A 54 0.07 0.55 -2.88
N ILE A 55 -0.45 -0.61 -3.30
CA ILE A 55 0.22 -1.48 -4.26
C ILE A 55 -0.25 -1.14 -5.67
N LEU A 56 0.66 -1.24 -6.63
CA LEU A 56 0.45 -0.74 -7.98
C LEU A 56 0.49 -1.90 -8.99
N LYS A 57 -0.35 -1.82 -10.02
CA LYS A 57 -0.19 -2.72 -11.19
C LYS A 57 1.12 -2.40 -11.91
N ARG A 58 1.70 -3.38 -12.60
CA ARG A 58 2.87 -3.16 -13.47
C ARG A 58 2.52 -2.21 -14.61
N GLU A 59 1.37 -2.45 -15.25
CA GLU A 59 0.85 -1.61 -16.34
C GLU A 59 -0.06 -0.51 -15.78
N LEU A 60 0.47 0.72 -15.65
CA LEU A 60 -0.26 1.85 -15.06
C LEU A 60 -0.87 2.82 -16.09
N ASP A 61 -0.33 2.94 -17.30
CA ASP A 61 -0.75 4.00 -18.25
C ASP A 61 -2.24 3.97 -18.56
N HIS A 62 -2.77 2.77 -18.86
CA HIS A 62 -4.20 2.60 -19.13
C HIS A 62 -5.05 2.92 -17.89
N LEU A 63 -4.59 2.55 -16.69
CA LEU A 63 -5.29 2.82 -15.44
C LEU A 63 -5.30 4.32 -15.12
N VAL A 64 -4.18 5.01 -15.31
CA VAL A 64 -4.10 6.48 -15.16
C VAL A 64 -5.08 7.16 -16.11
N ALA A 65 -5.09 6.77 -17.39
CA ALA A 65 -6.03 7.33 -18.37
C ALA A 65 -7.49 7.10 -17.96
N GLN A 66 -7.83 5.88 -17.54
CA GLN A 66 -9.18 5.52 -17.10
C GLN A 66 -9.62 6.30 -15.86
N TYR A 67 -8.78 6.35 -14.82
CA TYR A 67 -9.08 7.07 -13.57
C TYR A 67 -9.19 8.58 -13.83
N LYS A 68 -8.28 9.15 -14.63
CA LYS A 68 -8.32 10.57 -15.00
C LYS A 68 -9.60 10.90 -15.76
N HIS A 69 -10.00 10.06 -16.71
CA HIS A 69 -11.26 10.23 -17.42
C HIS A 69 -12.46 10.23 -16.47
N ASN A 70 -12.50 9.30 -15.50
CA ASN A 70 -13.58 9.23 -14.51
C ASN A 70 -13.62 10.48 -13.61
N VAL A 71 -12.47 11.01 -13.18
CA VAL A 71 -12.40 12.26 -12.42
C VAL A 71 -12.98 13.44 -13.20
N ILE A 72 -12.71 13.53 -14.50
CA ILE A 72 -13.23 14.61 -15.36
C ILE A 72 -14.74 14.44 -15.59
N LYS A 73 -15.18 13.21 -15.85
CA LYS A 73 -16.58 12.89 -16.19
C LYS A 73 -17.52 12.97 -14.99
N THR A 74 -17.08 12.51 -13.82
CA THR A 74 -17.94 12.24 -12.67
C THR A 74 -17.63 13.22 -11.54
N ARG A 75 -18.49 14.24 -11.40
CA ARG A 75 -18.30 15.31 -10.40
C ARG A 75 -18.71 14.90 -8.99
N ASP A 76 -19.70 14.04 -8.84
CA ASP A 76 -20.14 13.55 -7.53
C ASP A 76 -19.07 12.64 -6.89
N PRO A 77 -18.57 12.98 -5.69
CA PRO A 77 -17.64 12.13 -4.95
C PRO A 77 -18.16 10.72 -4.66
N ILE A 78 -19.47 10.56 -4.42
CA ILE A 78 -20.08 9.26 -4.10
C ILE A 78 -20.05 8.36 -5.34
N GLU A 79 -20.45 8.88 -6.50
CA GLU A 79 -20.41 8.12 -7.76
C GLU A 79 -18.96 7.73 -8.13
N ARG A 80 -17.97 8.60 -7.89
CA ARG A 80 -16.55 8.26 -8.11
C ARG A 80 -16.09 7.13 -7.18
N PHE A 81 -16.48 7.21 -5.91
CA PHE A 81 -16.18 6.18 -4.92
C PHE A 81 -16.79 4.83 -5.31
N GLU A 82 -18.08 4.79 -5.63
CA GLU A 82 -18.76 3.56 -6.06
C GLU A 82 -18.14 2.97 -7.32
N TRP A 83 -17.75 3.82 -8.28
CA TRP A 83 -17.06 3.39 -9.48
C TRP A 83 -15.74 2.68 -9.16
N VAL A 84 -14.89 3.27 -8.31
CA VAL A 84 -13.59 2.65 -7.96
C VAL A 84 -13.78 1.37 -7.16
N VAL A 85 -14.70 1.35 -6.19
CA VAL A 85 -14.99 0.14 -5.39
C VAL A 85 -15.47 -1.00 -6.28
N LYS A 86 -16.31 -0.72 -7.28
CA LYS A 86 -16.75 -1.71 -8.27
C LYS A 86 -15.58 -2.29 -9.06
N GLN A 87 -14.63 -1.46 -9.51
CA GLN A 87 -13.44 -1.93 -10.22
C GLN A 87 -12.58 -2.84 -9.32
N LEU A 88 -12.30 -2.38 -8.09
CA LEU A 88 -11.45 -3.10 -7.15
C LEU A 88 -12.05 -4.44 -6.69
N SER A 89 -13.38 -4.51 -6.60
CA SER A 89 -14.12 -5.71 -6.17
C SER A 89 -14.18 -6.82 -7.23
N SER A 90 -13.88 -6.49 -8.49
CA SER A 90 -13.94 -7.41 -9.62
C SER A 90 -12.70 -8.32 -9.67
N ASP A 91 -11.81 -8.06 -10.61
CA ASP A 91 -10.63 -8.85 -10.97
C ASP A 91 -9.31 -8.11 -10.71
N TYR A 92 -9.38 -6.86 -10.26
CA TYR A 92 -8.23 -6.01 -10.00
C TYR A 92 -7.18 -6.70 -9.12
N TYR A 93 -7.59 -7.38 -8.05
CA TYR A 93 -6.68 -8.08 -7.12
C TYR A 93 -6.58 -9.59 -7.34
N GLN A 94 -7.13 -10.16 -8.43
CA GLN A 94 -7.11 -11.61 -8.62
C GLN A 94 -5.75 -12.19 -9.05
N LYS A 95 -4.91 -11.38 -9.71
CA LYS A 95 -3.60 -11.77 -10.25
C LYS A 95 -2.47 -11.03 -9.54
N ALA A 96 -1.88 -11.63 -8.51
CA ALA A 96 -0.84 -10.99 -7.69
C ALA A 96 0.43 -10.67 -8.52
N GLU A 97 0.77 -11.51 -9.48
CA GLU A 97 1.91 -11.38 -10.39
C GLU A 97 1.84 -10.12 -11.28
N SER A 98 0.64 -9.57 -11.46
CA SER A 98 0.44 -8.33 -12.24
C SER A 98 0.73 -7.05 -11.45
N PHE A 99 1.11 -7.16 -10.18
CA PHE A 99 1.55 -6.05 -9.35
C PHE A 99 3.07 -5.88 -9.38
N GLN A 100 3.51 -4.63 -9.25
CA GLN A 100 4.91 -4.30 -9.10
C GLN A 100 5.33 -4.39 -7.63
N SER A 101 6.64 -4.50 -7.41
CA SER A 101 7.23 -4.47 -6.06
C SER A 101 7.09 -3.11 -5.38
N THR A 102 7.27 -2.02 -6.13
CA THR A 102 7.21 -0.66 -5.59
C THR A 102 5.84 -0.38 -5.00
N MET A 103 5.85 0.21 -3.81
CA MET A 103 4.66 0.66 -3.11
C MET A 103 4.67 2.18 -2.97
N THR A 104 3.51 2.80 -2.77
CA THR A 104 3.41 4.27 -2.66
C THR A 104 2.52 4.71 -1.50
N ALA A 105 2.73 5.93 -1.01
CA ALA A 105 1.85 6.59 -0.06
C ALA A 105 1.69 8.07 -0.42
N LEU A 106 0.47 8.60 -0.24
CA LEU A 106 0.20 10.04 -0.31
C LEU A 106 0.32 10.64 1.08
N CYS A 107 1.13 11.69 1.24
CA CYS A 107 1.35 12.36 2.51
C CYS A 107 1.17 13.88 2.36
N PRO A 108 0.60 14.59 3.35
CA PRO A 108 0.66 16.05 3.39
C PRO A 108 2.13 16.52 3.32
N VAL A 109 2.43 17.59 2.58
CA VAL A 109 3.83 18.07 2.45
C VAL A 109 4.41 18.56 3.79
N GLU A 110 3.55 19.10 4.65
CA GLU A 110 3.92 19.63 5.97
C GLU A 110 3.98 18.55 7.06
N ALA A 111 3.75 17.27 6.70
CA ALA A 111 3.82 16.18 7.66
C ALA A 111 5.28 15.94 8.10
N PRO A 112 5.62 16.12 9.40
CA PRO A 112 7.00 15.93 9.87
C PRO A 112 7.52 14.51 9.61
N TYR A 113 6.63 13.52 9.67
CA TYR A 113 6.99 12.13 9.39
C TYR A 113 7.42 11.89 7.94
N ALA A 114 6.84 12.60 6.97
CA ALA A 114 7.18 12.43 5.55
C ALA A 114 8.57 13.00 5.26
N GLN A 115 8.87 14.18 5.81
CA GLN A 115 10.19 14.80 5.72
C GLN A 115 11.25 13.93 6.39
N LYS A 116 10.94 13.36 7.57
CA LYS A 116 11.85 12.46 8.27
C LYS A 116 12.13 11.19 7.45
N LEU A 117 11.12 10.53 6.91
CA LEU A 117 11.31 9.34 6.06
C LEU A 117 12.19 9.64 4.83
N LEU A 118 12.00 10.80 4.21
CA LEU A 118 12.83 11.23 3.07
C LEU A 118 14.27 11.55 3.47
N ALA A 119 14.48 12.14 4.65
CA ALA A 119 15.82 12.45 5.17
C ALA A 119 16.62 11.18 5.51
N GLU A 120 15.97 10.15 6.05
CA GLU A 120 16.60 8.84 6.30
C GLU A 120 16.91 8.09 4.99
N GLY A 121 16.04 8.22 3.97
CA GLY A 121 16.19 7.57 2.66
C GLY A 121 15.95 6.06 2.68
N GLU A 122 15.86 5.45 3.85
CA GLU A 122 15.50 4.05 4.09
C GLU A 122 14.53 3.95 5.27
N CYS A 123 13.73 2.89 5.26
CA CYS A 123 12.74 2.62 6.28
C CYS A 123 12.53 1.11 6.44
N ARG A 124 11.86 0.74 7.52
CA ARG A 124 11.40 -0.62 7.76
C ARG A 124 9.88 -0.66 7.84
N MET A 125 9.24 -1.32 6.89
CA MET A 125 7.78 -1.43 6.82
C MET A 125 7.32 -2.70 7.54
N VAL A 126 6.55 -2.54 8.61
CA VAL A 126 6.04 -3.63 9.43
C VAL A 126 4.55 -3.80 9.16
N PHE A 127 4.23 -4.78 8.33
CA PHE A 127 2.85 -5.18 8.03
C PHE A 127 2.41 -6.25 9.03
N ARG A 128 1.23 -6.09 9.64
CA ARG A 128 0.66 -7.08 10.55
C ARG A 128 -0.84 -7.20 10.33
N ALA A 129 -1.34 -8.44 10.33
CA ALA A 129 -2.76 -8.71 10.54
C ALA A 129 -2.99 -10.15 10.99
N ARG A 130 -3.95 -10.32 11.91
CA ARG A 130 -4.42 -11.64 12.36
C ARG A 130 -3.30 -12.57 12.84
N GLY A 131 -2.32 -12.00 13.54
CA GLY A 131 -1.16 -12.71 14.10
C GLY A 131 0.04 -12.79 13.17
N ASP A 132 -0.15 -12.85 11.86
CA ASP A 132 0.97 -12.94 10.90
C ASP A 132 1.32 -11.58 10.29
N GLY A 133 2.51 -11.51 9.69
CA GLY A 133 2.96 -10.27 9.09
C GLY A 133 4.22 -10.39 8.24
N TYR A 134 4.68 -9.24 7.78
CA TYR A 134 5.90 -9.10 7.00
C TYR A 134 6.67 -7.89 7.50
N LEU A 135 7.96 -8.08 7.68
CA LEU A 135 8.92 -7.01 7.87
C LEU A 135 9.64 -6.83 6.53
N VAL A 136 9.47 -5.65 5.93
CA VAL A 136 10.01 -5.32 4.61
C VAL A 136 10.84 -4.05 4.70
N PRO A 137 12.18 -4.15 4.75
CA PRO A 137 13.05 -2.99 4.58
C PRO A 137 12.86 -2.40 3.19
N ALA A 138 12.89 -1.07 3.05
CA ALA A 138 12.69 -0.40 1.78
C ALA A 138 13.46 0.92 1.70
N LYS A 139 13.90 1.26 0.49
CA LYS A 139 14.36 2.62 0.19
C LYS A 139 13.17 3.54 0.01
N VAL A 140 13.27 4.75 0.55
CA VAL A 140 12.21 5.77 0.47
C VAL A 140 12.69 6.92 -0.40
N THR A 141 11.87 7.29 -1.38
CA THR A 141 12.11 8.44 -2.23
C THR A 141 10.84 9.25 -2.43
N GLN A 142 10.99 10.54 -2.75
CA GLN A 142 9.86 11.33 -3.22
C GLN A 142 9.73 11.11 -4.73
N LEU A 143 8.55 10.69 -5.18
CA LEU A 143 8.28 10.55 -6.61
C LEU A 143 8.02 11.91 -7.24
N ALA A 144 8.53 12.10 -8.46
CA ALA A 144 8.26 13.29 -9.26
C ALA A 144 6.78 13.32 -9.69
N ALA A 145 6.22 14.51 -9.90
CA ALA A 145 4.81 14.66 -10.26
C ALA A 145 4.44 14.05 -11.61
N ASP A 146 5.42 13.93 -12.52
CA ASP A 146 5.28 13.28 -13.83
C ASP A 146 5.50 11.76 -13.79
N ASP A 147 5.95 11.19 -12.66
CA ASP A 147 6.02 9.73 -12.48
C ASP A 147 4.62 9.12 -12.51
N VAL A 148 4.42 8.10 -13.37
CA VAL A 148 3.12 7.45 -13.55
C VAL A 148 2.58 6.82 -12.26
N ARG A 149 3.46 6.36 -11.37
CA ARG A 149 3.12 5.82 -10.04
C ARG A 149 2.58 6.94 -9.13
N ALA A 150 3.18 8.13 -9.19
CA ALA A 150 2.69 9.30 -8.45
C ALA A 150 1.31 9.73 -8.95
N GLN A 151 1.14 9.83 -10.28
CA GLN A 151 -0.14 10.20 -10.89
C GLN A 151 -1.25 9.21 -10.53
N PHE A 152 -0.98 7.91 -10.64
CA PHE A 152 -1.96 6.89 -10.26
C PHE A 152 -2.30 6.96 -8.78
N THR A 153 -1.30 7.13 -7.90
CA THR A 153 -1.53 7.24 -6.46
C THR A 153 -2.44 8.41 -6.12
N GLN A 154 -2.18 9.59 -6.70
CA GLN A 154 -3.01 10.78 -6.50
C GLN A 154 -4.44 10.57 -7.03
N LEU A 155 -4.58 10.01 -8.23
CA LEU A 155 -5.90 9.76 -8.83
C LEU A 155 -6.69 8.72 -8.04
N HIS A 156 -6.05 7.64 -7.61
CA HIS A 156 -6.66 6.60 -6.80
C HIS A 156 -7.17 7.19 -5.48
N ASN A 157 -6.32 7.91 -4.73
CA ASN A 157 -6.71 8.54 -3.47
C ASN A 157 -7.87 9.54 -3.66
N PHE A 158 -7.91 10.29 -4.76
CA PHE A 158 -8.99 11.23 -5.03
C PHE A 158 -10.37 10.58 -5.21
N HIS A 159 -10.42 9.34 -5.69
CA HIS A 159 -11.69 8.59 -5.81
C HIS A 159 -12.25 8.19 -4.44
N PHE A 160 -11.38 7.95 -3.45
CA PHE A 160 -11.78 7.62 -2.09
C PHE A 160 -11.98 8.86 -1.21
N ASN A 161 -11.15 9.88 -1.39
CA ASN A 161 -11.14 11.07 -0.59
C ASN A 161 -11.05 12.34 -1.45
N HIS A 162 -12.20 12.96 -1.72
CA HIS A 162 -12.26 14.22 -2.45
C HIS A 162 -11.60 15.40 -1.71
N LYS A 163 -11.36 15.25 -0.39
CA LYS A 163 -10.64 16.21 0.46
C LYS A 163 -9.21 15.73 0.78
N GLN A 164 -8.61 14.92 -0.10
CA GLN A 164 -7.23 14.50 0.08
C GLN A 164 -6.30 15.71 0.30
N PRO A 165 -5.23 15.57 1.10
CA PRO A 165 -4.34 16.68 1.43
C PRO A 165 -3.81 17.44 0.20
N GLN A 166 -3.76 18.76 0.31
CA GLN A 166 -3.16 19.67 -0.67
C GLN A 166 -2.48 20.81 0.10
N PRO A 167 -1.19 21.12 -0.14
CA PRO A 167 -0.25 20.37 -0.98
C PRO A 167 0.13 19.00 -0.38
N HIS A 168 0.47 18.04 -1.23
CA HIS A 168 0.91 16.70 -0.85
C HIS A 168 2.17 16.28 -1.61
N VAL A 169 2.84 15.26 -1.08
CA VAL A 169 3.94 14.53 -1.72
C VAL A 169 3.55 13.06 -1.86
N ILE A 170 4.09 12.40 -2.87
CA ILE A 170 3.98 10.95 -3.01
C ILE A 170 5.33 10.33 -2.65
N LEU A 171 5.32 9.47 -1.64
CA LEU A 171 6.47 8.65 -1.27
C LEU A 171 6.42 7.35 -2.09
N GLY A 172 7.58 6.97 -2.63
CA GLY A 172 7.83 5.67 -3.24
C GLY A 172 8.70 4.82 -2.32
N PHE A 173 8.28 3.58 -2.11
CA PHE A 173 8.97 2.58 -1.30
C PHE A 173 9.44 1.46 -2.22
N GLU A 174 10.76 1.30 -2.34
CA GLU A 174 11.39 0.22 -3.12
C GLU A 174 11.86 -0.88 -2.15
N PRO A 175 11.16 -2.03 -2.07
CA PRO A 175 11.48 -3.09 -1.14
C PRO A 175 12.86 -3.73 -1.37
N MET A 176 13.55 -4.05 -0.29
CA MET A 176 14.79 -4.82 -0.27
C MET A 176 14.49 -6.26 0.14
N TRP A 177 13.92 -7.04 -0.79
CA TRP A 177 13.37 -8.38 -0.50
C TRP A 177 14.36 -9.37 0.11
N GLU A 178 15.64 -9.26 -0.22
CA GLU A 178 16.71 -10.11 0.35
C GLU A 178 16.86 -9.95 1.87
N GLN A 179 16.36 -8.86 2.44
CA GLN A 179 16.39 -8.57 3.88
C GLN A 179 15.01 -8.71 4.54
N ALA A 180 13.97 -8.93 3.74
CA ALA A 180 12.61 -9.06 4.23
C ALA A 180 12.39 -10.44 4.84
N HIS A 181 11.46 -10.52 5.79
CA HIS A 181 11.08 -11.80 6.41
C HIS A 181 9.64 -11.76 6.92
N LYS A 182 9.06 -12.95 7.11
CA LYS A 182 7.76 -13.10 7.76
C LYS A 182 7.88 -12.88 9.26
N ILE A 183 6.86 -12.27 9.83
CA ILE A 183 6.65 -12.17 11.26
C ILE A 183 5.57 -13.20 11.60
N ALA A 184 5.88 -14.13 12.50
CA ALA A 184 4.89 -15.04 13.05
C ALA A 184 4.15 -14.38 14.22
N ALA A 185 2.96 -14.90 14.54
CA ALA A 185 2.26 -14.53 15.76
C ALA A 185 3.16 -14.69 16.99
N GLU A 186 3.19 -13.68 17.86
CA GLU A 186 3.66 -13.90 19.22
C GLU A 186 2.74 -14.96 19.85
N PRO A 187 3.30 -15.99 20.52
CA PRO A 187 2.46 -16.95 21.23
C PRO A 187 1.58 -16.19 22.23
N GLU A 188 0.27 -16.49 22.23
CA GLU A 188 -0.63 -15.93 23.25
C GLU A 188 -0.04 -16.22 24.64
N PRO A 189 0.00 -15.24 25.55
CA PRO A 189 0.45 -15.50 26.92
C PRO A 189 -0.42 -16.61 27.51
N GLU A 190 0.23 -17.63 28.09
CA GLU A 190 -0.49 -18.73 28.74
C GLU A 190 -1.49 -18.14 29.74
N PRO A 191 -2.75 -18.62 29.74
CA PRO A 191 -3.74 -18.10 30.68
C PRO A 191 -3.23 -18.33 32.10
N GLU A 192 -3.12 -17.23 32.87
CA GLU A 192 -2.81 -17.30 34.30
C GLU A 192 -3.81 -18.26 34.96
N GLN A 193 -3.29 -19.40 35.41
CA GLN A 193 -4.05 -20.34 36.24
C GLN A 193 -4.26 -19.65 37.59
N ASN A 194 -5.48 -19.15 37.79
CA ASN A 194 -5.95 -18.55 39.04
C ASN A 194 -6.55 -19.64 39.95
#